data_AF-A0A067GZ76-F1
#
_entry.id   AF-A0A067GZ76-F1
#
_cell.length_a   1.000
_cell.length_b   1.000
_cell.length_c   1.000
_cell.angle_alpha   90.00
_cell.angle_beta   90.00
_cell.angle_gamma   90.00
#
_symmetry.space_group_name_H-M   'P 1'
#
loop_
_entity.id
_entity.type
_entity.pdbx_description
1 polymer ?
#
loop_
_entity_poly.entity_id
_entity_poly.type
_entity_poly.pdbx_seq_one_letter_code
_entity_poly.pdbx_strand_id
1 'polypeptide(L)'
;MCSLKHKIMGRKAGTLYINPKKFGNIAKPCMKEMITFLNCMSLNQMNSEKCARQKELLSACMDAQTNKKRKPWGSINYHLQRLNRGRK
;
A
#
# COMPACT_ATOMS: atom_id res chain seq x y z
N MET A 1 40.00 21.58 8.90
CA MET A 1 39.61 20.20 8.52
C MET A 1 38.18 19.92 8.96
N CYS A 2 37.20 20.04 8.05
CA CYS A 2 35.81 19.66 8.32
C CYS A 2 35.69 18.13 8.31
N SER A 3 35.46 17.54 9.48
CA SER A 3 35.20 16.10 9.60
C SER A 3 33.76 15.82 9.15
N LEU A 4 33.59 15.29 7.94
CA LEU A 4 32.34 14.73 7.43
C LEU A 4 31.92 13.53 8.29
N LYS A 5 31.20 13.78 9.39
CA LYS A 5 30.40 12.75 10.04
C LYS A 5 29.12 12.57 9.25
N HIS A 6 29.14 11.69 8.26
CA HIS A 6 27.94 11.08 7.71
C HIS A 6 27.20 10.35 8.85
N LYS A 7 26.28 11.07 9.51
CA LYS A 7 25.35 10.48 10.47
C LYS A 7 24.32 9.71 9.66
N ILE A 8 24.63 8.45 9.32
CA ILE A 8 23.56 7.47 9.07
C ILE A 8 22.65 7.62 10.29
N MET A 9 21.41 8.07 10.10
CA MET A 9 20.41 8.09 11.17
C MET A 9 20.14 6.63 11.54
N GLY A 10 21.01 6.09 12.39
CA GLY A 10 20.97 4.76 12.92
C GLY A 10 19.66 4.60 13.66
N ARG A 11 18.87 3.63 13.22
CA ARG A 11 17.72 3.09 13.95
C ARG A 11 18.09 3.03 15.43
N LYS A 12 17.42 3.79 16.28
CA LYS A 12 17.50 3.59 17.73
C LYS A 12 17.06 2.15 17.98
N ALA A 13 18.01 1.28 18.31
CA ALA A 13 17.71 -0.09 18.72
C ALA A 13 16.76 0.01 19.92
N GLY A 14 15.56 -0.56 19.77
CA GLY A 14 14.55 -0.55 20.83
C GLY A 14 13.47 0.52 20.71
N THR A 15 13.16 1.09 19.55
CA THR A 15 11.89 1.83 19.34
C THR A 15 10.99 1.10 18.35
N LEU A 16 9.82 0.62 18.81
CA LEU A 16 8.81 0.00 17.97
C LEU A 16 8.19 1.07 17.05
N TYR A 17 8.46 0.99 15.75
CA TYR A 17 8.04 1.99 14.74
C TYR A 17 7.74 1.32 13.41
N ILE A 18 6.59 1.65 12.83
CA ILE A 18 6.16 1.22 11.50
C ILE A 18 6.38 2.37 10.51
N ASN A 19 7.02 2.10 9.37
CA ASN A 19 7.10 3.07 8.28
C ASN A 19 5.85 2.97 7.39
N PRO A 20 4.86 3.89 7.51
CA PRO A 20 3.62 3.80 6.76
C PRO A 20 3.82 3.87 5.24
N LYS A 21 4.93 4.46 4.76
CA LYS A 21 5.26 4.51 3.32
C LYS A 21 5.55 3.13 2.74
N LYS A 22 6.07 2.20 3.54
CA LYS A 22 6.37 0.83 3.08
C LYS A 22 5.11 -0.04 2.96
N PHE A 23 4.11 0.20 3.80
CA PHE A 23 2.89 -0.61 3.86
C PHE A 23 1.71 0.01 3.10
N GLY A 24 1.73 1.32 2.83
CA GLY A 24 0.71 2.01 2.01
C GLY A 24 0.71 1.64 0.52
N ASN A 25 1.69 0.86 0.06
CA ASN A 25 1.76 0.33 -1.30
C ASN A 25 1.15 -1.07 -1.45
N ILE A 26 0.89 -1.77 -0.34
CA ILE A 26 0.49 -3.19 -0.36
C ILE A 26 -0.97 -3.39 -0.76
N ALA A 27 -1.83 -2.38 -0.64
CA ALA A 27 -3.23 -2.46 -1.04
C ALA A 27 -3.57 -1.34 -2.03
N LYS A 28 -3.16 -1.51 -3.30
CA LYS A 28 -3.80 -0.76 -4.38
C LYS A 28 -5.22 -1.32 -4.52
N PRO A 29 -6.27 -0.53 -4.24
CA PRO A 29 -7.61 -1.00 -4.46
C PRO A 29 -7.74 -1.28 -5.97
N CYS A 30 -8.46 -2.34 -6.32
CA CYS A 30 -8.64 -2.82 -7.70
C CYS A 30 -7.49 -3.63 -8.32
N MET A 31 -6.36 -3.87 -7.64
CA MET A 31 -5.29 -4.70 -8.22
C MET A 31 -5.75 -6.11 -8.55
N LYS A 32 -6.60 -6.70 -7.69
CA LYS A 32 -7.18 -8.03 -7.93
C LYS A 32 -7.99 -8.07 -9.22
N GLU A 33 -8.97 -7.16 -9.36
CA GLU A 33 -9.83 -7.09 -10.55
C GLU A 33 -9.02 -6.77 -11.81
N MET A 34 -7.96 -5.95 -11.70
CA MET A 34 -7.07 -5.65 -12.82
C MET A 34 -6.34 -6.90 -13.31
N ILE A 35 -5.76 -7.69 -12.41
CA ILE A 35 -5.09 -8.95 -12.77
C ILE A 35 -6.10 -9.93 -13.38
N THR A 36 -7.30 -10.04 -12.82
CA THR A 36 -8.36 -10.90 -13.35
C THR A 36 -8.79 -10.50 -14.76
N PHE A 37 -8.89 -9.20 -15.05
CA PHE A 37 -9.17 -8.70 -16.40
C PHE A 37 -8.03 -9.03 -17.37
N LEU A 38 -6.77 -8.79 -16.98
CA LEU A 38 -5.60 -9.09 -17.81
C LEU A 38 -5.46 -10.59 -18.12
N ASN A 39 -5.72 -11.45 -17.12
CA ASN A 39 -5.74 -12.89 -17.31
C ASN A 39 -6.83 -13.30 -18.33
N CYS A 40 -8.00 -12.69 -18.26
CA CYS A 40 -9.06 -12.93 -19.23
C CYS A 40 -8.64 -12.51 -20.65
N MET A 41 -8.05 -11.32 -20.81
CA MET A 41 -7.58 -10.83 -22.11
C MET A 41 -6.48 -11.72 -22.68
N SER A 42 -5.55 -12.17 -21.85
CA SER A 42 -4.48 -13.09 -22.25
C SER A 42 -5.02 -14.41 -22.82
N LEU A 43 -6.09 -14.96 -22.22
CA LEU A 43 -6.71 -16.21 -22.68
C LEU A 43 -7.59 -16.04 -23.91
N ASN A 44 -8.11 -14.82 -24.14
CA ASN A 44 -9.10 -14.54 -25.20
C ASN A 44 -8.53 -13.72 -26.36
N GLN A 45 -7.21 -13.77 -26.60
CA GLN A 45 -6.55 -13.07 -27.70
C GLN A 45 -6.84 -11.56 -27.71
N MET A 46 -6.84 -10.94 -26.53
CA MET A 46 -7.15 -9.51 -26.34
C MET A 46 -8.58 -9.10 -26.73
N ASN A 47 -9.50 -10.05 -26.90
CA ASN A 47 -10.91 -9.74 -27.13
C ASN A 47 -11.57 -9.26 -25.83
N SER A 48 -11.90 -7.97 -25.77
CA SER A 48 -12.50 -7.35 -24.59
C SER A 48 -13.98 -7.69 -24.38
N GLU A 49 -14.73 -8.09 -25.41
CA GLU A 49 -16.15 -8.48 -25.28
C GLU A 49 -16.28 -9.79 -24.49
N LYS A 50 -15.40 -10.75 -24.75
CA LYS A 50 -15.33 -12.01 -23.98
C LYS A 50 -14.98 -11.78 -22.49
N CYS A 51 -14.44 -10.61 -22.17
CA CYS A 51 -14.03 -10.21 -20.83
C CYS A 51 -14.88 -9.06 -20.25
N ALA A 52 -16.07 -8.81 -20.81
CA ALA A 52 -16.95 -7.71 -20.42
C ALA A 52 -17.24 -7.70 -18.91
N ARG A 53 -17.52 -8.86 -18.32
CA ARG A 53 -17.79 -8.99 -16.88
C ARG A 53 -16.59 -8.56 -16.02
N GLN A 54 -15.38 -8.98 -16.37
CA GLN A 54 -14.15 -8.62 -15.66
C GLN A 54 -13.84 -7.12 -15.83
N LYS A 55 -14.14 -6.57 -17.00
CA LYS A 55 -14.02 -5.13 -17.29
C LYS A 55 -14.98 -4.31 -16.44
N GLU A 56 -16.23 -4.73 -16.31
CA GLU A 56 -17.24 -4.09 -15.46
C GLU A 56 -16.84 -4.09 -13.98
N LEU A 57 -16.35 -5.22 -13.47
CA LEU A 57 -15.85 -5.31 -12.08
C LEU A 57 -14.67 -4.37 -11.83
N LEU A 58 -13.74 -4.29 -12.78
CA LEU A 58 -12.63 -3.36 -12.71
C LEU A 58 -13.11 -1.89 -12.74
N SER A 59 -14.06 -1.55 -13.62
CA SER A 59 -14.64 -0.21 -13.72
C SER A 59 -15.36 0.18 -12.43
N ALA A 60 -16.26 -0.68 -11.94
CA ALA A 60 -16.99 -0.45 -10.69
C ALA A 60 -16.03 -0.28 -9.50
N CYS A 61 -14.94 -1.04 -9.47
CA CYS A 61 -13.91 -0.84 -8.45
C CYS A 61 -13.23 0.52 -8.57
N MET A 62 -12.82 0.93 -9.78
CA MET A 62 -12.18 2.23 -9.98
C MET A 62 -13.12 3.39 -9.62
N ASP A 63 -14.39 3.32 -10.04
CA ASP A 63 -15.41 4.31 -9.72
C ASP A 63 -15.65 4.42 -8.21
N ALA A 64 -15.65 3.30 -7.50
CA ALA A 64 -15.75 3.29 -6.03
C ALA A 64 -14.52 3.89 -5.32
N GLN A 65 -13.39 4.07 -6.02
CA GLN A 65 -12.14 4.60 -5.46
C GLN A 65 -11.81 6.03 -5.89
N THR A 66 -12.39 6.54 -6.99
CA THR A 66 -12.13 7.90 -7.51
C THR A 66 -12.28 8.99 -6.45
N ASN A 67 -13.18 8.81 -5.48
CA ASN A 67 -13.44 9.77 -4.41
C ASN A 67 -12.93 9.33 -3.01
N LYS A 68 -12.30 8.16 -2.88
CA LYS A 68 -11.80 7.67 -1.59
C LYS A 68 -10.38 8.15 -1.34
N LYS A 69 -10.26 9.20 -0.51
CA LYS A 69 -8.96 9.60 0.04
C LYS A 69 -8.39 8.44 0.88
N ARG A 70 -7.13 8.07 0.62
CA ARG A 70 -6.41 7.10 1.45
C ARG A 70 -6.43 7.58 2.90
N LYS A 71 -7.05 6.80 3.80
CA LYS A 71 -7.00 7.12 5.22
C LYS A 71 -5.53 7.12 5.65
N PRO A 72 -5.05 8.17 6.36
CA PRO A 72 -3.73 8.13 6.95
C PRO A 72 -3.65 6.93 7.89
N TRP A 73 -2.45 6.37 8.06
CA TRP A 73 -2.16 5.19 8.91
C TRP A 73 -2.41 5.43 10.42
N GLY A 74 -3.15 6.49 10.76
CA GLY A 74 -3.56 6.83 12.12
C GLY A 74 -2.39 7.11 13.06
N SER A 75 -2.68 7.04 14.35
CA SER A 75 -1.76 7.25 15.47
C SER A 75 -0.97 6.00 15.88
N ILE A 76 -0.88 4.97 15.05
CA ILE A 76 -0.26 3.68 15.45
C ILE A 76 1.18 3.83 15.94
N ASN A 77 2.00 4.66 15.30
CA ASN A 77 3.36 4.92 15.78
C ASN A 77 3.38 5.58 17.17
N TYR A 78 2.38 6.39 17.50
CA TYR A 78 2.20 6.95 18.84
C TYR A 78 1.89 5.85 19.86
N HIS A 79 1.04 4.88 19.52
CA HIS A 79 0.75 3.74 20.40
C HIS A 79 1.96 2.81 20.59
N LEU A 80 2.69 2.50 19.51
CA LEU A 80 3.89 1.64 19.57
C LEU A 80 4.99 2.26 20.46
N GLN A 81 5.17 3.57 20.40
CA GLN A 81 6.11 4.30 21.27
C GLN A 81 5.73 4.20 22.75
N ARG A 82 4.44 4.16 23.10
CA ARG A 82 3.98 4.02 24.49
C ARG A 82 4.20 2.62 25.04
N LEU A 83 3.88 1.57 24.26
CA LEU A 83 4.12 0.17 24.65
C LEU A 83 5.60 -0.09 24.95
N ASN A 84 6.49 0.54 24.18
CA ASN A 84 7.91 0.40 24.35
C ASN A 84 8.46 0.99 25.67
N ARG A 85 7.73 1.92 26.31
CA ARG A 85 8.12 2.54 27.60
C ARG A 85 7.55 1.81 28.81
N GLY A 86 6.51 0.99 28.62
CA GLY A 86 5.81 0.24 29.68
C GLY A 86 6.42 -1.12 30.01
N ARG A 87 7.38 -1.60 29.22
CA ARG A 87 8.20 -2.76 29.55
C ARG A 87 9.41 -2.29 30.36
N LYS A 88 9.27 -2.27 31.69
CA LYS A 88 10.37 -2.25 32.65
C LYS A 88 10.31 -3.53 33.45
#